data_AF-C0FUZ5-F1
#
_entry.id   AF-C0FUZ5-F1
#
_cell.length_a   1.000
_cell.length_b   1.000
_cell.length_c   1.000
_cell.angle_alpha   90.00
_cell.angle_beta   90.00
_cell.angle_gamma   90.00
#
_symmetry.space_group_name_H-M   'P 1'
#
loop_
_entity.id
_entity.type
_entity.pdbx_description
1 polymer ?
#
loop_
_entity_poly.entity_id
_entity_poly.type
_entity_poly.pdbx_seq_one_letter_code
_entity_poly.pdbx_strand_id
1 'polypeptide(L)'
;MLDIQKGSQKYEVLSIYSPRYLAQNHYIDLNIDRCDYLKIRYEGTRIDCSLLEKKSGPDQLEESEYKQLLGTLDKFVQHESWDTIDRDDGLEYKRYHGAGKKNYFAGYSQTIMKFRYSEKQRVFGYRKGDRFRVILIERDHKISNNG
;
A
#
# COMPACT_ATOMS: atom_id res chain seq x y z
N MET A 1 -19.24 17.80 -2.57
CA MET A 1 -19.17 19.04 -3.38
C MET A 1 -19.60 20.20 -2.52
N LEU A 2 -19.03 21.37 -2.78
CA LEU A 2 -19.39 22.63 -2.14
C LEU A 2 -20.06 23.51 -3.19
N ASP A 3 -21.25 23.98 -2.91
CA ASP A 3 -21.92 24.97 -3.74
C ASP A 3 -21.42 26.35 -3.35
N ILE A 4 -20.77 27.04 -4.28
CA ILE A 4 -20.41 28.45 -4.13
C ILE A 4 -21.27 29.29 -5.07
N GLN A 5 -21.72 30.45 -4.59
CA GLN A 5 -22.59 31.33 -5.34
C GLN A 5 -21.91 32.68 -5.57
N LYS A 6 -21.91 33.14 -6.82
CA LYS A 6 -21.51 34.49 -7.19
C LYS A 6 -22.67 35.15 -7.92
N GLY A 7 -23.38 36.05 -7.25
CA GLY A 7 -24.61 36.64 -7.77
C GLY A 7 -25.70 35.58 -7.94
N SER A 8 -26.28 35.45 -9.14
CA SER A 8 -27.26 34.40 -9.48
C SER A 8 -26.62 33.08 -9.93
N GLN A 9 -25.29 33.04 -10.09
CA GLN A 9 -24.58 31.91 -10.66
C GLN A 9 -24.09 30.97 -9.56
N LYS A 10 -24.45 29.69 -9.67
CA LYS A 10 -23.98 28.61 -8.80
C LYS A 10 -22.84 27.88 -9.47
N TYR A 11 -21.81 27.56 -8.68
CA TYR A 11 -20.71 26.72 -9.09
C TYR A 11 -20.59 25.57 -8.10
N GLU A 12 -20.55 24.35 -8.60
CA GLU A 12 -20.12 23.20 -7.83
C GLU A 12 -18.60 23.16 -7.85
N VAL A 13 -17.98 23.29 -6.68
CA VAL A 13 -16.54 23.14 -6.52
C VAL A 13 -16.20 21.98 -5.61
N LEU A 14 -15.07 21.33 -5.90
CA LEU A 14 -14.51 20.30 -5.04
C LEU A 14 -13.83 20.98 -3.85
N SER A 15 -14.35 20.74 -2.64
CA SER A 15 -13.69 21.18 -1.41
C SER A 15 -12.52 20.25 -1.13
N ILE A 16 -11.32 20.65 -1.59
CA ILE A 16 -10.08 19.94 -1.27
C ILE A 16 -9.62 20.40 0.11
N TYR A 17 -9.69 19.49 1.09
CA TYR A 17 -9.33 19.79 2.49
C TYR A 17 -8.12 19.00 3.00
N SER A 18 -7.55 18.10 2.18
CA SER A 18 -6.30 17.41 2.50
C SER A 18 -5.60 16.88 1.23
N PRO A 19 -4.26 16.68 1.26
CA PRO A 19 -3.54 16.01 0.18
C PRO A 19 -4.08 14.60 -0.11
N ARG A 20 -4.48 13.87 0.94
CA ARG A 20 -5.12 12.55 0.80
C ARG A 20 -6.41 12.63 -0.01
N TYR A 21 -7.33 13.53 0.36
CA TYR A 21 -8.60 13.68 -0.34
C TYR A 21 -8.39 14.05 -1.81
N LEU A 22 -7.45 14.96 -2.09
CA LEU A 22 -7.09 15.34 -3.45
C LEU A 22 -6.59 14.14 -4.26
N ALA A 23 -5.61 13.41 -3.74
CA ALA A 23 -5.05 12.26 -4.43
C ALA A 23 -6.09 11.16 -4.65
N GLN A 24 -6.91 10.83 -3.65
CA GLN A 24 -7.92 9.76 -3.75
C GLN A 24 -8.94 9.99 -4.87
N ASN A 25 -9.27 11.25 -5.17
CA ASN A 25 -10.27 11.57 -6.18
C ASN A 25 -9.67 11.96 -7.54
N HIS A 26 -8.42 12.44 -7.57
CA HIS A 26 -7.84 13.07 -8.76
C HIS A 26 -6.41 12.63 -9.09
N TYR A 27 -5.90 11.51 -8.56
CA TYR A 27 -4.50 11.12 -8.83
C TYR A 27 -4.21 10.91 -10.33
N ILE A 28 -5.21 10.49 -11.11
CA ILE A 28 -5.10 10.37 -12.58
C ILE A 28 -4.95 11.75 -13.22
N ASP A 29 -5.85 12.68 -12.87
CA ASP A 29 -5.86 14.05 -13.41
C ASP A 29 -4.57 14.81 -13.04
N LEU A 30 -4.01 14.50 -11.87
CA LEU A 30 -2.79 15.10 -11.33
C LEU A 30 -1.51 14.38 -11.79
N ASN A 31 -1.64 13.31 -12.60
CA ASN A 31 -0.53 12.49 -13.07
C ASN A 31 0.39 12.01 -11.93
N ILE A 32 -0.22 11.65 -10.79
CA ILE A 32 0.49 11.09 -9.64
C ILE A 32 0.71 9.60 -9.91
N ASP A 33 1.97 9.16 -9.89
CA ASP A 33 2.28 7.75 -10.08
C ASP A 33 1.80 6.88 -8.90
N ARG A 34 1.74 5.56 -9.10
CA ARG A 34 1.11 4.68 -8.10
C ARG A 34 1.94 4.61 -6.82
N CYS A 35 3.27 4.73 -6.90
CA CYS A 35 4.12 4.77 -5.72
C CYS A 35 3.79 5.99 -4.84
N ASP A 36 3.75 7.17 -5.45
CA ASP A 36 3.48 8.41 -4.73
C ASP A 36 2.03 8.48 -4.23
N TYR A 37 1.08 7.93 -4.99
CA TYR A 37 -0.29 7.78 -4.52
C TYR A 37 -0.38 6.93 -3.24
N LEU A 38 0.31 5.79 -3.16
CA LEU A 38 0.31 4.94 -1.97
C LEU A 38 0.92 5.66 -0.76
N LYS A 39 1.99 6.43 -0.94
CA LYS A 39 2.60 7.26 0.11
C LYS A 39 1.60 8.27 0.68
N ILE A 40 0.90 8.99 -0.21
CA ILE A 40 -0.09 10.00 0.18
C ILE A 40 -1.32 9.35 0.84
N ARG A 41 -1.84 8.25 0.26
CA ARG A 41 -3.04 7.57 0.77
C ARG A 41 -2.84 7.03 2.18
N TYR A 42 -1.72 6.37 2.43
CA TYR A 42 -1.44 5.65 3.68
C TYR A 42 -0.60 6.44 4.69
N GLU A 43 -0.28 7.71 4.41
CA GLU A 43 0.42 8.58 5.35
C GLU A 43 -0.29 8.60 6.71
N GLY A 44 0.46 8.41 7.80
CA GLY A 44 -0.10 8.35 9.16
C GLY A 44 -0.99 7.15 9.49
N THR A 45 -1.16 6.18 8.59
CA THR A 45 -1.94 4.94 8.84
C THR A 45 -1.05 3.80 9.34
N ARG A 46 -1.65 2.65 9.65
CA ARG A 46 -0.91 1.42 9.99
C ARG A 46 0.04 0.97 8.86
N ILE A 47 -0.25 1.29 7.60
CA ILE A 47 0.66 1.04 6.48
C ILE A 47 1.63 2.24 6.34
N ASP A 48 2.92 1.95 6.16
CA ASP A 48 3.96 2.95 5.89
C ASP A 48 4.64 2.64 4.55
N CYS A 49 4.29 3.42 3.52
CA CYS A 49 4.82 3.30 2.16
C CYS A 49 6.05 4.19 1.90
N SER A 50 6.63 4.83 2.92
CA SER A 50 7.72 5.80 2.75
C SER A 50 8.98 5.23 2.09
N LEU A 51 9.22 3.92 2.19
CA LEU A 51 10.36 3.24 1.56
C LEU A 51 10.09 2.76 0.12
N LEU A 52 8.88 2.93 -0.41
CA LEU A 52 8.59 2.54 -1.79
C LEU A 52 9.34 3.44 -2.77
N GLU A 53 10.14 2.83 -3.63
CA GLU A 53 10.77 3.45 -4.79
C GLU A 53 10.00 3.11 -6.06
N LYS A 54 10.22 3.84 -7.16
CA LYS A 54 9.52 3.61 -8.44
C LYS A 54 9.64 2.18 -8.99
N LYS A 55 10.68 1.44 -8.59
CA LYS A 55 10.89 0.03 -8.98
C LYS A 55 10.30 -0.98 -8.00
N SER A 56 9.63 -0.53 -6.94
CA SER A 56 9.07 -1.39 -5.88
C SER A 56 7.78 -2.12 -6.30
N GLY A 57 7.40 -2.10 -7.57
CA GLY A 57 6.39 -2.96 -8.17
C GLY A 57 4.97 -2.42 -8.42
N PRO A 58 4.43 -1.36 -7.77
CA PRO A 58 3.03 -0.99 -7.99
C PRO A 58 2.75 -0.46 -9.40
N ASP A 59 3.73 0.18 -10.04
CA ASP A 59 3.64 0.65 -11.42
C ASP A 59 3.66 -0.49 -12.45
N GLN A 60 4.08 -1.70 -12.06
CA GLN A 60 4.12 -2.89 -12.93
C GLN A 60 2.82 -3.71 -12.88
N LEU A 61 1.90 -3.36 -11.97
CA LEU A 61 0.64 -4.06 -11.79
C LEU A 61 -0.35 -3.70 -12.90
N GLU A 62 -1.21 -4.65 -13.26
CA GLU A 62 -2.43 -4.34 -14.00
C GLU A 62 -3.39 -3.54 -13.13
N GLU A 63 -4.35 -2.86 -13.75
CA GLU A 63 -5.29 -2.01 -13.01
C GLU A 63 -6.15 -2.81 -12.00
N SER A 64 -6.55 -4.03 -12.38
CA SER A 64 -7.28 -4.96 -11.51
C SER A 64 -6.43 -5.39 -10.31
N GLU A 65 -5.17 -5.77 -10.54
CA GLU A 65 -4.21 -6.14 -9.51
C GLU A 65 -3.92 -4.96 -8.56
N TYR A 66 -3.83 -3.75 -9.10
CA TYR A 66 -3.64 -2.55 -8.30
C TYR A 66 -4.86 -2.23 -7.43
N LYS A 67 -6.08 -2.40 -7.94
CA LYS A 67 -7.31 -2.27 -7.15
C LYS A 67 -7.36 -3.30 -6.03
N GLN A 68 -6.93 -4.54 -6.29
CA GLN A 68 -6.83 -5.59 -5.27
C GLN A 68 -5.79 -5.24 -4.18
N LEU A 69 -4.64 -4.71 -4.58
CA LEU A 69 -3.64 -4.18 -3.64
C LEU A 69 -4.26 -3.11 -2.73
N LEU A 70 -4.92 -2.10 -3.30
CA LEU A 70 -5.54 -1.02 -2.52
C LEU A 70 -6.57 -1.56 -1.51
N GLY A 71 -7.46 -2.45 -1.95
CA GLY A 71 -8.45 -3.07 -1.07
C GLY A 71 -7.80 -3.86 0.08
N THR A 72 -6.70 -4.55 -0.20
CA THR A 72 -5.96 -5.31 0.81
C THR A 72 -5.24 -4.40 1.81
N LEU A 73 -4.60 -3.32 1.34
CA LEU A 73 -3.95 -2.35 2.20
C LEU A 73 -4.97 -1.61 3.07
N ASP A 74 -6.14 -1.26 2.52
CA ASP A 74 -7.25 -0.68 3.29
C ASP A 74 -7.74 -1.65 4.37
N LYS A 75 -7.91 -2.94 4.04
CA LYS A 75 -8.23 -3.99 5.03
C LYS A 75 -7.18 -4.08 6.13
N PHE A 76 -5.89 -4.03 5.76
CA PHE A 76 -4.79 -4.06 6.72
C PHE A 76 -4.84 -2.87 7.69
N VAL A 77 -5.17 -1.68 7.19
CA VAL A 77 -5.30 -0.45 8.00
C VAL A 77 -6.46 -0.53 9.00
N GLN A 78 -7.54 -1.24 8.66
CA GLN A 78 -8.71 -1.41 9.53
C GLN A 78 -8.46 -2.30 10.75
N HIS A 79 -7.38 -3.10 10.74
CA HIS A 79 -7.04 -3.95 11.87
C HIS A 79 -6.55 -3.13 13.08
N GLU A 80 -7.11 -3.42 14.25
CA GLU A 80 -6.82 -2.74 15.51
C GLU A 80 -5.48 -3.15 16.11
N SER A 81 -4.99 -4.35 15.80
CA SER A 81 -3.75 -4.89 16.37
C SER A 81 -3.04 -5.87 15.44
N TRP A 82 -1.82 -6.24 15.80
CA TRP A 82 -1.10 -7.31 15.12
C TRP A 82 -1.79 -8.66 15.29
N ASP A 83 -2.46 -8.91 16.42
CA ASP A 83 -3.15 -10.17 16.68
C ASP A 83 -4.35 -10.38 15.76
N THR A 84 -5.08 -9.31 15.42
CA THR A 84 -6.19 -9.39 14.46
C THR A 84 -5.69 -9.60 13.03
N ILE A 85 -4.53 -9.03 12.69
CA ILE A 85 -3.83 -9.27 11.41
C ILE A 85 -3.36 -10.72 11.30
N ASP A 86 -2.75 -11.26 12.37
CA ASP A 86 -2.20 -12.61 12.38
C ASP A 86 -3.29 -13.70 12.28
N ARG A 87 -4.53 -13.38 12.64
CA ARG A 87 -5.72 -14.25 12.52
C ARG A 87 -6.49 -14.08 11.20
N ASP A 88 -6.13 -13.09 10.39
CA ASP A 88 -6.77 -12.84 9.10
C ASP A 88 -6.27 -13.83 8.05
N ASP A 89 -7.12 -14.80 7.74
CA ASP A 89 -6.84 -15.86 6.77
C ASP A 89 -6.66 -15.35 5.34
N GLY A 90 -7.35 -14.28 4.97
CA GLY A 90 -7.23 -13.63 3.66
C GLY A 90 -5.87 -12.95 3.44
N LEU A 91 -5.25 -12.41 4.50
CA LEU A 91 -3.92 -11.80 4.41
C LEU A 91 -2.80 -12.85 4.39
N GLU A 92 -2.98 -13.99 5.05
CA GLU A 92 -1.90 -14.94 5.39
C GLU A 92 -0.61 -14.23 5.83
N TYR A 93 -0.74 -13.31 6.78
CA TYR A 93 0.39 -12.53 7.27
C TYR A 93 1.38 -13.45 8.01
N LYS A 94 2.62 -13.53 7.51
CA LYS A 94 3.64 -14.43 8.07
C LYS A 94 5.06 -13.98 7.81
N ARG A 95 6.00 -14.58 8.54
CA ARG A 95 7.44 -14.34 8.35
C ARG A 95 7.91 -14.82 6.97
N TYR A 96 8.75 -14.01 6.34
CA TYR A 96 9.52 -14.39 5.16
C TYR A 96 10.78 -15.14 5.58
N HIS A 97 11.03 -16.32 5.00
CA HIS A 97 12.16 -17.19 5.37
C HIS A 97 13.20 -17.27 4.24
N GLY A 98 13.67 -16.12 3.75
CA GLY A 98 14.75 -16.08 2.78
C GLY A 98 16.05 -16.64 3.34
N ALA A 99 16.69 -17.58 2.64
CA ALA A 99 17.91 -18.24 3.08
C ALA A 99 19.08 -18.07 2.08
N GLY A 100 20.29 -17.96 2.63
CA GLY A 100 21.55 -17.97 1.88
C GLY A 100 21.70 -16.81 0.88
N LYS A 101 22.40 -17.07 -0.23
CA LYS A 101 22.71 -16.07 -1.28
C LYS A 101 21.49 -15.56 -2.06
N LYS A 102 20.31 -16.14 -1.85
CA LYS A 102 19.05 -15.77 -2.51
C LYS A 102 18.13 -14.92 -1.63
N ASN A 103 18.55 -14.61 -0.39
CA ASN A 103 17.76 -13.74 0.47
C ASN A 103 17.76 -12.31 -0.09
N TYR A 104 16.65 -11.95 -0.74
CA TYR A 104 16.44 -10.63 -1.33
C TYR A 104 16.56 -9.49 -0.31
N PHE A 105 16.28 -9.78 0.96
CA PHE A 105 16.28 -8.80 2.04
C PHE A 105 17.47 -8.97 3.00
N ALA A 106 18.57 -9.58 2.57
CA ALA A 106 19.76 -9.80 3.41
C ALA A 106 20.37 -8.51 4.02
N GLY A 107 20.09 -7.33 3.43
CA GLY A 107 20.50 -6.03 3.97
C GLY A 107 19.62 -5.46 5.08
N TYR A 108 18.49 -6.09 5.39
CA TYR A 108 17.59 -5.63 6.45
C TYR A 108 17.87 -6.39 7.75
N SER A 109 18.07 -5.65 8.84
CA SER A 109 18.25 -6.23 10.18
C SER A 109 16.92 -6.63 10.83
N GLN A 110 15.79 -6.14 10.31
CA GLN A 110 14.46 -6.44 10.80
C GLN A 110 13.97 -7.80 10.31
N THR A 111 13.06 -8.42 11.08
CA THR A 111 12.32 -9.59 10.60
C THR A 111 11.37 -9.16 9.47
N ILE A 112 11.65 -9.66 8.28
CA ILE A 112 10.78 -9.44 7.13
C ILE A 112 9.54 -10.31 7.24
N MET A 113 8.41 -9.68 6.99
CA MET A 113 7.09 -10.30 6.96
C MET A 113 6.46 -10.06 5.59
N LYS A 114 5.52 -10.91 5.24
CA LYS A 114 4.79 -10.84 3.99
C LYS A 114 3.30 -11.14 4.20
N PHE A 115 2.46 -10.55 3.36
CA PHE A 115 1.04 -10.88 3.26
C PHE A 115 0.57 -10.86 1.80
N ARG A 116 -0.54 -11.53 1.54
CA ARG A 116 -1.17 -11.67 0.22
C ARG A 116 -2.11 -10.52 -0.07
N TYR A 117 -2.14 -10.10 -1.33
CA TYR A 117 -3.26 -9.32 -1.89
C TYR A 117 -3.91 -10.00 -3.10
N SER A 118 -3.37 -11.16 -3.51
CA SER A 118 -3.98 -12.12 -4.42
C SER A 118 -3.38 -13.51 -4.15
N GLU A 119 -3.82 -14.54 -4.87
CA GLU A 119 -3.16 -15.85 -4.79
C GLU A 119 -1.66 -15.75 -5.11
N LYS A 120 -1.32 -14.89 -6.08
CA LYS A 120 0.02 -14.81 -6.65
C LYS A 120 0.90 -13.66 -6.16
N GLN A 121 0.35 -12.70 -5.44
CA GLN A 121 1.07 -11.44 -5.22
C GLN A 121 1.18 -11.10 -3.74
N ARG A 122 2.31 -10.52 -3.37
CA ARG A 122 2.69 -10.33 -1.97
C ARG A 122 3.19 -8.92 -1.72
N VAL A 123 2.88 -8.40 -0.54
CA VAL A 123 3.54 -7.22 0.00
C VAL A 123 4.57 -7.68 1.01
N PHE A 124 5.79 -7.15 0.91
CA PHE A 124 6.89 -7.41 1.84
C PHE A 124 7.22 -6.16 2.64
N GLY A 125 7.59 -6.35 3.89
CA GLY A 125 7.90 -5.26 4.80
C GLY A 125 8.31 -5.76 6.18
N TYR A 126 8.36 -4.85 7.15
CA TYR A 126 8.63 -5.20 8.54
C TYR A 126 7.79 -4.35 9.49
N ARG A 127 7.61 -4.84 10.72
CA ARG A 127 6.92 -4.09 11.79
C ARG A 127 7.85 -3.01 12.34
N LYS A 128 7.36 -1.78 12.49
CA LYS A 128 8.03 -0.68 13.21
C LYS A 128 6.99 -0.02 14.13
N GLY A 129 7.02 -0.39 15.41
CA GLY A 129 5.96 -0.04 16.35
C GLY A 129 4.64 -0.72 15.96
N ASP A 130 3.57 0.07 15.85
CA ASP A 130 2.27 -0.39 15.38
C ASP A 130 2.14 -0.37 13.85
N ARG A 131 3.13 0.15 13.11
CA ARG A 131 3.05 0.29 11.64
C ARG A 131 3.78 -0.84 10.90
N PHE A 132 3.26 -1.18 9.73
CA PHE A 132 3.88 -2.07 8.76
C PHE A 132 4.56 -1.25 7.67
N ARG A 133 5.88 -1.30 7.65
CA ARG A 133 6.69 -0.57 6.68
C ARG A 133 6.92 -1.40 5.44
N VAL A 134 6.30 -0.99 4.34
CA VAL A 134 6.35 -1.66 3.05
C VAL A 134 7.70 -1.39 2.38
N ILE A 135 8.34 -2.46 1.91
CA ILE A 135 9.59 -2.41 1.14
C ILE A 135 9.31 -2.71 -0.34
N LEU A 136 8.50 -3.74 -0.61
CA LEU A 136 8.31 -4.25 -1.96
C LEU A 136 6.88 -4.77 -2.14
N ILE A 137 6.32 -4.50 -3.32
CA ILE A 137 5.09 -5.08 -3.81
C ILE A 137 5.46 -6.02 -4.96
N GLU A 138 5.30 -7.32 -4.75
CA GLU A 138 5.70 -8.34 -5.70
C GLU A 138 4.53 -8.78 -6.58
N ARG A 139 4.74 -8.75 -7.90
CA ARG A 139 3.77 -9.21 -8.90
C ARG A 139 3.89 -10.70 -9.24
N ASP A 140 5.10 -11.27 -9.30
CA ASP A 140 5.36 -12.55 -9.99
C ASP A 140 5.81 -13.71 -9.10
N HIS A 141 5.71 -13.56 -7.78
CA HIS A 141 5.98 -14.58 -6.75
C HIS A 141 7.42 -15.11 -6.67
N LYS A 142 8.36 -14.58 -7.47
CA LYS A 142 9.72 -15.14 -7.56
C LYS A 142 10.51 -15.04 -6.26
N ILE A 143 10.32 -13.97 -5.51
CA ILE A 143 10.95 -13.70 -4.22
C ILE A 143 10.29 -14.55 -3.14
N SER A 144 8.95 -14.67 -3.13
CA SER A 144 8.25 -15.57 -2.20
C SER A 144 8.58 -17.06 -2.43
N ASN A 145 8.97 -17.48 -3.64
CA ASN A 145 9.42 -18.86 -3.87
C ASN A 145 10.78 -19.16 -3.22
N ASN A 146 11.56 -18.13 -2.88
CA ASN A 146 12.87 -18.27 -2.26
C ASN A 146 12.84 -18.07 -0.72
N GLY A 147 11.65 -17.96 -0.11
CA GLY A 147 11.46 -17.83 1.34
C GLY A 147 10.05 -17.45 1.76
#